data_AF-A0A6G6WPT7-F1
#
_entry.id   AF-A0A6G6WPT7-F1
#
_cell.length_a   1.000
_cell.length_b   1.000
_cell.length_c   1.000
_cell.angle_alpha   90.00
_cell.angle_beta   90.00
_cell.angle_gamma   90.00
#
_symmetry.space_group_name_H-M   'P 1'
#
loop_
_entity.id
_entity.type
_entity.pdbx_description
1 polymer ?
#
loop_
_entity_poly.entity_id
_entity_poly.type
_entity_poly.pdbx_seq_one_letter_code
_entity_poly.pdbx_strand_id
1 'polypeptide(L)'
;MNMLKWALLGSAALAVTATAARADELGALKAQIEGLQSRVTQLEAQPQASMPSGYSLLSIRDGQGNFQGVLPERAADRVRDDSGFTLSVVPTADAAPAAEVSVSGEIRTSLIYTDFQNDDNADINVRGRIFIKGKADTAVGEVGGYFRLQANGGGDFGDYSENTKMNKAYGWWKFAPEWELMAGYNDNTGALQVGWDWLAATGPVASFGPSNPINEQMRLTYSSGPLSFAIAVEDADNGIEADFTNGTIEDDFGDKSDLPNVQSYLMYSSDAFTGQIVGLYQKDDIGDNDDWAIGGGATVGLGEMFQLTAGAVYGEGTASYANNLGPLTSDEEFWAGSVGVLANLSEDTRLELGVGYEDYDHSGTALGFGGGVYWDPVSQVTLGVGATYIDYKDALVADGNEIDVVDSEDSLQVFFGTWLRFP
;
A
#
# COMPACT_ATOMS: atom_id res chain seq x y z
N MET A 1 -1.21 -33.23 16.92
CA MET A 1 0.13 -32.74 16.55
C MET A 1 0.79 -33.46 15.37
N ASN A 2 0.39 -34.66 14.97
CA ASN A 2 1.03 -35.36 13.82
C ASN A 2 0.54 -34.92 12.43
N MET A 3 -0.67 -34.36 12.27
CA MET A 3 -1.21 -34.01 10.93
C MET A 3 -0.65 -32.71 10.33
N LEU A 4 -0.26 -31.73 11.16
CA LEU A 4 0.26 -30.44 10.69
C LEU A 4 1.66 -30.58 10.05
N LYS A 5 2.47 -31.53 10.53
CA LYS A 5 3.80 -31.84 9.98
C LYS A 5 3.75 -32.52 8.60
N TRP A 6 2.69 -33.28 8.31
CA TRP A 6 2.50 -33.90 6.99
C TRP A 6 1.97 -32.91 5.94
N ALA A 7 1.25 -31.87 6.37
CA ALA A 7 0.78 -30.81 5.46
C ALA A 7 1.93 -29.96 4.90
N LEU A 8 2.92 -29.63 5.73
CA LEU A 8 4.12 -28.87 5.32
C LEU A 8 5.05 -29.63 4.37
N LEU A 9 5.13 -30.97 4.50
CA LEU A 9 5.88 -31.82 3.57
C LEU A 9 5.08 -32.14 2.30
N GLY A 10 3.75 -32.12 2.37
CA GLY A 10 2.87 -32.30 1.21
C GLY A 10 2.81 -31.07 0.30
N SER A 11 2.91 -29.85 0.85
CA SER A 11 2.88 -28.60 0.08
C SER A 11 4.16 -28.31 -0.70
N ALA A 12 5.34 -28.76 -0.20
CA ALA A 12 6.59 -28.69 -0.95
C ALA A 12 6.63 -29.62 -2.19
N ALA A 13 5.70 -30.59 -2.29
CA ALA A 13 5.68 -31.59 -3.35
C ALA A 13 4.77 -31.24 -4.54
N LEU A 14 4.00 -30.15 -4.50
CA LEU A 14 2.99 -29.83 -5.53
C LEU A 14 3.33 -28.64 -6.46
N ALA A 15 4.52 -28.06 -6.36
CA ALA A 15 4.93 -26.91 -7.17
C ALA A 15 5.76 -27.24 -8.44
N VAL A 16 5.70 -28.46 -8.98
CA VAL A 16 6.42 -28.80 -10.23
C VAL A 16 5.54 -29.59 -11.18
N THR A 17 4.62 -28.91 -11.86
CA THR A 17 4.04 -29.42 -13.12
C THR A 17 3.90 -28.30 -14.14
N ALA A 18 4.98 -28.00 -14.85
CA ALA A 18 4.92 -27.42 -16.19
C ALA A 18 6.14 -27.88 -17.02
N THR A 19 5.93 -28.98 -17.75
CA THR A 19 6.63 -29.43 -18.97
C THR A 19 8.15 -29.70 -18.96
N ALA A 20 8.47 -30.99 -19.17
CA ALA A 20 9.72 -31.60 -19.65
C ALA A 20 10.81 -31.99 -18.62
N ALA A 21 10.43 -32.53 -17.46
CA ALA A 21 11.38 -33.27 -16.63
C ALA A 21 11.74 -34.63 -17.27
N ARG A 22 12.98 -34.79 -17.74
CA ARG A 22 13.53 -36.10 -18.09
C ARG A 22 13.66 -36.93 -16.81
N ALA A 23 13.49 -38.25 -16.89
CA ALA A 23 13.51 -39.17 -15.74
C ALA A 23 14.76 -39.06 -14.82
N ASP A 24 15.84 -38.42 -15.27
CA ASP A 24 17.06 -38.14 -14.52
C ASP A 24 16.86 -37.10 -13.40
N GLU A 25 15.96 -36.12 -13.61
CA GLU A 25 15.69 -35.06 -12.61
C GLU A 25 14.86 -35.58 -11.43
N LEU A 26 13.99 -36.57 -11.65
CA LEU A 26 13.20 -37.20 -10.59
C LEU A 26 14.08 -37.97 -9.60
N GLY A 27 15.16 -38.60 -10.09
CA GLY A 27 16.16 -39.26 -9.24
C GLY A 27 16.96 -38.26 -8.40
N ALA A 28 17.34 -37.13 -8.99
CA ALA A 28 18.02 -36.05 -8.28
C ALA A 28 17.12 -35.40 -7.21
N LEU A 29 15.84 -35.15 -7.53
CA LEU A 29 14.85 -34.64 -6.59
C LEU A 29 14.62 -35.60 -5.42
N LYS A 30 14.52 -36.90 -5.68
CA LYS A 30 14.37 -37.90 -4.62
C LYS A 30 15.59 -37.95 -3.70
N ALA A 31 16.80 -37.89 -4.26
CA ALA A 31 18.04 -37.84 -3.47
C ALA A 31 18.14 -36.56 -2.63
N GLN A 32 17.68 -35.42 -3.15
CA GLN A 32 17.59 -34.17 -2.37
C GLN A 32 16.56 -34.26 -1.24
N ILE A 33 15.40 -34.87 -1.48
CA ILE A 33 14.37 -35.10 -0.45
C ILE A 33 14.88 -36.02 0.66
N GLU A 34 15.54 -37.13 0.31
CA GLU A 34 16.14 -38.04 1.30
C GLU A 34 17.28 -37.36 2.09
N GLY A 35 18.08 -36.52 1.41
CA GLY A 35 19.10 -35.68 2.05
C GLY A 35 18.51 -34.65 3.01
N LEU A 36 17.41 -34.01 2.63
CA LEU A 36 16.66 -33.07 3.48
C LEU A 36 16.03 -33.79 4.67
N GLN A 37 15.40 -34.95 4.47
CA GLN A 37 14.85 -35.77 5.56
C GLN A 37 15.92 -36.20 6.56
N SER A 38 17.11 -36.58 6.08
CA SER A 38 18.25 -36.91 6.93
C SER A 38 18.74 -35.71 7.74
N ARG A 39 18.84 -34.52 7.13
CA ARG A 39 19.22 -33.27 7.82
C ARG A 39 18.17 -32.85 8.85
N VAL A 40 16.87 -32.98 8.53
CA VAL A 40 15.77 -32.72 9.48
C VAL A 40 15.84 -33.69 10.64
N THR A 41 16.07 -34.99 10.40
CA THR A 41 16.22 -35.99 11.46
C THR A 41 17.42 -35.70 12.36
N GLN A 42 18.54 -35.24 11.78
CA GLN A 42 19.72 -34.82 12.56
C GLN A 42 19.49 -33.56 13.39
N LEU A 43 18.71 -32.61 12.88
CA LEU A 43 18.31 -31.41 13.62
C LEU A 43 17.31 -31.75 14.74
N GLU A 44 16.35 -32.64 14.48
CA GLU A 44 15.41 -33.16 15.50
C GLU A 44 16.13 -33.99 16.58
N ALA A 45 17.28 -34.59 16.24
CA ALA A 45 18.12 -35.35 17.17
C ALA A 45 19.12 -34.49 17.97
N GLN A 46 19.24 -33.19 17.67
CA GLN A 46 20.01 -32.30 18.53
C GLN A 46 19.28 -32.16 19.87
N PRO A 47 19.99 -32.19 21.02
CA PRO A 47 19.38 -31.92 22.30
C PRO A 47 18.75 -30.53 22.26
N GLN A 48 17.42 -30.45 22.22
CA GLN A 48 16.72 -29.19 22.46
C GLN A 48 17.18 -28.72 23.84
N ALA A 49 17.88 -27.58 23.88
CA ALA A 49 18.22 -26.95 25.13
C ALA A 49 16.91 -26.64 25.86
N SER A 50 16.55 -27.48 26.83
CA SER A 50 15.34 -27.30 27.62
C SER A 50 15.53 -26.03 28.43
N MET A 51 14.87 -24.95 28.00
CA MET A 51 14.87 -23.69 28.72
C MET A 51 14.28 -23.93 30.12
N PRO A 52 14.89 -23.41 31.19
CA PRO A 52 14.31 -23.50 32.53
C PRO A 52 12.91 -22.88 32.52
N SER A 53 11.97 -23.46 33.26
CA SER A 53 10.59 -22.96 33.31
C SER A 53 10.57 -21.48 33.69
N GLY A 54 9.88 -20.65 32.89
CA GLY A 54 9.79 -19.20 33.11
C GLY A 54 10.83 -18.35 32.37
N TYR A 55 11.73 -18.96 31.59
CA TYR A 55 12.65 -18.24 30.70
C TYR A 55 12.15 -18.32 29.25
N SER A 56 12.26 -17.21 28.52
CA SER A 56 12.04 -17.13 27.06
C SER A 56 13.34 -16.70 26.38
N LEU A 57 13.54 -17.14 25.13
CA LEU A 57 14.71 -16.75 24.36
C LEU A 57 14.36 -15.48 23.57
N LEU A 58 15.20 -14.45 23.73
CA LEU A 58 15.16 -13.26 22.89
C LEU A 58 16.11 -13.49 21.72
N SER A 59 15.59 -13.46 20.51
CA SER A 59 16.38 -13.49 19.28
C SER A 59 16.31 -12.15 18.56
N ILE A 60 17.43 -11.75 17.97
CA ILE A 60 17.50 -10.62 17.04
C ILE A 60 17.83 -11.21 15.67
N ARG A 61 17.05 -10.85 14.65
CA ARG A 61 17.28 -11.26 13.26
C ARG A 61 17.17 -10.08 12.32
N ASP A 62 17.88 -10.14 11.20
CA ASP A 62 17.76 -9.15 10.14
C ASP A 62 16.40 -9.31 9.42
N GLY A 63 15.90 -8.21 8.87
CA GLY A 63 14.65 -8.16 8.14
C GLY A 63 13.41 -8.07 9.01
N GLN A 64 12.25 -8.15 8.37
CA GLN A 64 10.93 -8.08 8.97
C GLN A 64 10.50 -9.43 9.59
N GLY A 65 9.61 -9.33 10.57
CA GLY A 65 8.99 -10.44 11.27
C GLY A 65 7.96 -11.18 10.43
N ASN A 66 7.37 -12.26 10.96
CA ASN A 66 6.29 -12.94 10.25
C ASN A 66 4.95 -12.32 10.62
N PHE A 67 4.51 -11.33 9.84
CA PHE A 67 3.22 -10.69 10.03
C PHE A 67 2.25 -11.14 8.93
N GLN A 68 1.59 -12.28 9.14
CA GLN A 68 0.46 -12.66 8.29
C GLN A 68 -0.66 -11.63 8.42
N GLY A 69 -1.53 -11.48 7.41
CA GLY A 69 -2.73 -10.63 7.51
C GLY A 69 -2.48 -9.13 7.64
N VAL A 70 -1.23 -8.65 7.48
CA VAL A 70 -0.99 -7.22 7.37
C VAL A 70 -1.76 -6.69 6.16
N LEU A 71 -2.51 -5.62 6.40
CA LEU A 71 -3.23 -4.92 5.33
C LEU A 71 -2.24 -4.51 4.24
N PRO A 72 -2.56 -4.79 2.97
CA PRO A 72 -1.67 -4.48 1.86
C PRO A 72 -1.38 -2.97 1.81
N GLU A 73 -0.19 -2.63 1.33
CA GLU A 73 0.28 -1.25 1.18
C GLU A 73 0.61 -0.96 -0.28
N ARG A 74 0.40 0.30 -0.68
CA ARG A 74 0.87 0.86 -1.95
C ARG A 74 2.35 0.60 -2.17
N ALA A 75 2.77 0.42 -3.42
CA ALA A 75 4.17 0.15 -3.77
C ALA A 75 5.12 1.27 -3.31
N ALA A 76 4.70 2.53 -3.41
CA ALA A 76 5.45 3.67 -2.89
C ALA A 76 5.63 3.67 -1.36
N ASP A 77 4.81 2.90 -0.64
CA ASP A 77 4.74 2.86 0.81
C ASP A 77 5.23 1.56 1.45
N ARG A 78 5.35 0.51 0.66
CA ARG A 78 5.66 -0.85 1.12
C ARG A 78 7.04 -0.93 1.77
N VAL A 79 7.08 -1.49 2.97
CA VAL A 79 8.31 -1.90 3.64
C VAL A 79 8.81 -3.22 3.03
N ARG A 80 10.09 -3.29 2.66
CA ARG A 80 10.67 -4.54 2.14
C ARG A 80 10.88 -5.55 3.26
N ASP A 81 10.64 -6.83 2.97
CA ASP A 81 10.75 -7.94 3.94
C ASP A 81 12.19 -8.11 4.47
N ASP A 82 13.19 -7.72 3.70
CA ASP A 82 14.60 -7.79 4.04
C ASP A 82 15.15 -6.50 4.70
N SER A 83 14.29 -5.50 4.90
CA SER A 83 14.65 -4.25 5.57
C SER A 83 14.49 -4.37 7.09
N GLY A 84 15.34 -3.66 7.85
CA GLY A 84 15.18 -3.56 9.29
C GLY A 84 15.81 -4.70 10.08
N PHE A 85 15.40 -4.81 11.34
CA PHE A 85 15.64 -5.96 12.20
C PHE A 85 14.39 -6.32 13.00
N THR A 86 14.33 -7.56 13.46
CA THR A 86 13.23 -8.09 14.27
C THR A 86 13.74 -8.67 15.57
N LEU A 87 13.10 -8.26 16.66
CA LEU A 87 13.21 -8.81 17.98
C LEU A 87 12.08 -9.82 18.17
N SER A 88 12.41 -11.08 18.47
CA SER A 88 11.41 -12.14 18.69
C SER A 88 11.60 -12.77 20.06
N VAL A 89 10.50 -13.05 20.76
CA VAL A 89 10.47 -13.80 22.01
C VAL A 89 9.90 -15.18 21.74
N VAL A 90 10.75 -16.21 21.82
CA VAL A 90 10.34 -17.60 21.55
C VAL A 90 10.25 -18.40 22.86
N PRO A 91 9.20 -19.23 23.05
CA PRO A 91 9.08 -20.11 24.21
C PRO A 91 10.19 -21.18 24.27
N THR A 92 10.58 -21.72 23.12
CA THR A 92 11.70 -22.65 22.92
C THR A 92 12.35 -22.37 21.56
N ALA A 93 13.56 -22.90 21.33
CA ALA A 93 14.32 -22.62 20.11
C ALA A 93 13.61 -23.02 18.79
N ASP A 94 12.67 -23.97 18.83
CA ASP A 94 11.93 -24.48 17.66
C ASP A 94 10.44 -24.10 17.67
N ALA A 95 10.02 -23.17 18.54
CA ALA A 95 8.66 -22.69 18.61
C ALA A 95 8.47 -21.40 17.81
N ALA A 96 7.26 -21.19 17.31
CA ALA A 96 6.87 -19.89 16.76
C ALA A 96 7.04 -18.80 17.85
N PRO A 97 7.48 -17.59 17.50
CA PRO A 97 7.57 -16.48 18.43
C PRO A 97 6.23 -16.17 19.08
N ALA A 98 6.22 -16.08 20.40
CA ALA A 98 5.05 -15.62 21.15
C ALA A 98 4.87 -14.10 21.04
N ALA A 99 5.94 -13.36 20.73
CA ALA A 99 5.88 -11.95 20.38
C ALA A 99 7.01 -11.60 19.41
N GLU A 100 6.74 -10.67 18.51
CA GLU A 100 7.73 -10.11 17.58
C GLU A 100 7.56 -8.60 17.48
N VAL A 101 8.68 -7.89 17.35
CA VAL A 101 8.73 -6.47 17.03
C VAL A 101 9.77 -6.25 15.95
N SER A 102 9.35 -5.71 14.82
CA SER A 102 10.20 -5.30 13.72
C SER A 102 10.31 -3.80 13.66
N VAL A 103 11.54 -3.33 13.47
CA VAL A 103 11.87 -1.92 13.27
C VAL A 103 12.59 -1.81 11.94
N SER A 104 12.22 -0.81 11.15
CA SER A 104 12.94 -0.45 9.93
C SER A 104 12.89 1.05 9.69
N GLY A 105 13.79 1.52 8.84
CA GLY A 105 13.79 2.90 8.36
C GLY A 105 14.08 3.00 6.87
N GLU A 106 13.60 4.09 6.27
CA GLU A 106 13.91 4.45 4.88
C GLU A 106 14.13 5.96 4.79
N ILE A 107 15.18 6.34 4.06
CA ILE A 107 15.39 7.71 3.58
C ILE A 107 15.31 7.67 2.06
N ARG A 108 14.41 8.46 1.49
CA ARG A 108 14.39 8.77 0.06
C ARG A 108 14.96 10.15 -0.15
N THR A 109 15.80 10.28 -1.16
CA THR A 109 16.31 11.57 -1.62
C THR A 109 16.27 11.59 -3.13
N SER A 110 15.70 12.64 -3.69
CA SER A 110 15.58 12.80 -5.13
C SER A 110 15.85 14.22 -5.57
N LEU A 111 16.57 14.36 -6.68
CA LEU A 111 16.54 15.56 -7.49
C LEU A 111 15.28 15.50 -8.36
N ILE A 112 14.44 16.51 -8.28
CA ILE A 112 13.20 16.62 -9.04
C ILE A 112 13.24 17.92 -9.82
N TYR A 113 13.00 17.84 -11.13
CA TYR A 113 12.63 18.99 -11.95
C TYR A 113 11.11 19.01 -12.06
N THR A 114 10.51 20.17 -11.80
CA THR A 114 9.08 20.42 -11.95
C THR A 114 8.89 21.60 -12.90
N ASP A 115 8.05 21.41 -13.90
CA ASP A 115 7.50 22.43 -14.78
C ASP A 115 5.98 22.37 -14.57
N PHE A 116 5.42 23.40 -13.93
CA PHE A 116 3.99 23.50 -13.67
C PHE A 116 3.57 24.97 -13.55
N GLN A 117 2.52 25.34 -14.29
CA GLN A 117 2.06 26.72 -14.42
C GLN A 117 3.17 27.68 -14.90
N ASN A 118 3.45 28.74 -14.15
CA ASN A 118 4.50 29.73 -14.41
C ASN A 118 5.78 29.48 -13.59
N ASP A 119 5.94 28.30 -12.97
CA ASP A 119 7.10 27.96 -12.17
C ASP A 119 7.87 26.76 -12.74
N ASP A 120 9.17 26.95 -12.87
CA ASP A 120 10.15 25.96 -13.30
C ASP A 120 11.19 25.85 -12.19
N ASN A 121 11.20 24.72 -11.47
CA ASN A 121 12.14 24.52 -10.36
C ASN A 121 12.85 23.17 -10.42
N ALA A 122 14.05 23.14 -9.85
CA ALA A 122 14.84 21.93 -9.71
C ALA A 122 15.30 21.82 -8.25
N ASP A 123 14.65 20.93 -7.52
CA ASP A 123 14.76 20.85 -6.07
C ASP A 123 15.22 19.46 -5.60
N ILE A 124 15.76 19.44 -4.38
CA ILE A 124 16.10 18.19 -3.70
C ILE A 124 14.99 17.87 -2.71
N ASN A 125 14.16 16.88 -3.04
CA ASN A 125 13.13 16.37 -2.16
C ASN A 125 13.69 15.21 -1.30
N VAL A 126 13.35 15.21 -0.02
CA VAL A 126 13.74 14.23 0.99
C VAL A 126 12.51 13.73 1.73
N ARG A 127 12.46 12.41 1.91
CA ARG A 127 11.47 11.75 2.77
C ARG A 127 12.15 10.80 3.72
N GLY A 128 11.98 11.01 5.02
CA GLY A 128 12.41 10.10 6.07
C GLY A 128 11.24 9.34 6.67
N ARG A 129 11.39 8.03 6.88
CA ARG A 129 10.41 7.18 7.57
C ARG A 129 11.05 6.24 8.57
N ILE A 130 10.33 6.01 9.66
CA ILE A 130 10.59 4.93 10.63
C ILE A 130 9.30 4.14 10.78
N PHE A 131 9.44 2.82 10.71
CA PHE A 131 8.35 1.86 10.80
C PHE A 131 8.58 0.97 12.02
N ILE A 132 7.52 0.76 12.78
CA ILE A 132 7.53 -0.19 13.90
C ILE A 132 6.29 -1.05 13.76
N LYS A 133 6.49 -2.36 13.66
CA LYS A 133 5.42 -3.34 13.62
C LYS A 133 5.64 -4.36 14.72
N GLY A 134 4.62 -4.63 15.52
CA GLY A 134 4.71 -5.60 16.60
C GLY A 134 3.48 -6.48 16.69
N LYS A 135 3.65 -7.70 17.17
CA LYS A 135 2.56 -8.63 17.45
C LYS A 135 2.88 -9.51 18.66
N ALA A 136 1.84 -10.02 19.30
CA ALA A 136 1.92 -11.01 20.35
C ALA A 136 0.77 -12.01 20.25
N ASP A 137 1.09 -13.29 20.45
CA ASP A 137 0.11 -14.36 20.62
C ASP A 137 -0.42 -14.32 22.05
N THR A 138 -1.71 -14.05 22.18
CA THR A 138 -2.38 -13.91 23.48
C THR A 138 -3.43 -15.01 23.68
N ALA A 139 -4.01 -15.07 24.88
CA ALA A 139 -5.11 -15.98 25.18
C ALA A 139 -6.38 -15.71 24.34
N VAL A 140 -6.50 -14.52 23.74
CA VAL A 140 -7.65 -14.11 22.93
C VAL A 140 -7.33 -14.09 21.43
N GLY A 141 -6.17 -14.59 21.01
CA GLY A 141 -5.71 -14.54 19.62
C GLY A 141 -4.48 -13.64 19.45
N GLU A 142 -4.11 -13.37 18.20
CA GLU A 142 -2.98 -12.48 17.89
C GLU A 142 -3.41 -11.02 18.04
N VAL A 143 -2.65 -10.24 18.81
CA VAL A 143 -2.83 -8.78 18.93
C VAL A 143 -1.57 -8.11 18.45
N GLY A 144 -1.70 -7.09 17.62
CA GLY A 144 -0.55 -6.35 17.12
C GLY A 144 -0.83 -4.88 16.85
N GLY A 145 0.22 -4.18 16.44
CA GLY A 145 0.16 -2.77 16.09
C GLY A 145 1.25 -2.38 15.10
N TYR A 146 0.96 -1.31 14.36
CA TYR A 146 1.83 -0.72 13.37
C TYR A 146 1.85 0.79 13.53
N PHE A 147 3.04 1.37 13.52
CA PHE A 147 3.26 2.80 13.55
C PHE A 147 4.26 3.18 12.48
N ARG A 148 3.96 4.26 11.75
CA ARG A 148 4.83 4.85 10.75
C ARG A 148 4.94 6.34 10.99
N LEU A 149 6.13 6.77 11.37
CA LEU A 149 6.49 8.18 11.42
C LEU A 149 7.06 8.60 10.07
N GLN A 150 6.72 9.80 9.64
CA GLN A 150 7.21 10.37 8.39
C GLN A 150 7.54 11.84 8.54
N ALA A 151 8.64 12.26 7.94
CA ALA A 151 8.94 13.65 7.64
C ALA A 151 9.19 13.76 6.13
N ASN A 152 8.65 14.80 5.52
CA ASN A 152 8.96 15.22 4.14
C ASN A 152 9.60 16.60 4.22
N GLY A 153 10.53 16.90 3.31
CA GLY A 153 11.14 18.23 3.22
C GLY A 153 12.21 18.28 2.14
N GLY A 154 12.73 19.47 1.86
CA GLY A 154 13.68 19.63 0.76
C GLY A 154 14.12 21.08 0.59
N GLY A 155 15.13 21.51 1.34
CA GLY A 155 15.52 22.91 1.44
C GLY A 155 16.16 23.15 2.81
N ASP A 156 16.67 24.35 3.04
CA ASP A 156 17.68 24.70 4.06
C ASP A 156 17.20 24.63 5.53
N PHE A 157 16.18 23.83 5.87
CA PHE A 157 15.43 23.84 7.14
C PHE A 157 14.73 25.18 7.43
N GLY A 158 14.57 26.02 6.41
CA GLY A 158 13.91 27.34 6.49
C GLY A 158 12.61 27.44 5.69
N ASP A 159 12.47 26.62 4.63
CA ASP A 159 11.45 26.80 3.60
C ASP A 159 10.39 25.67 3.59
N TYR A 160 10.64 24.53 4.23
CA TYR A 160 9.68 23.43 4.37
C TYR A 160 9.36 23.14 5.83
N SER A 161 8.16 22.61 6.09
CA SER A 161 7.84 22.04 7.38
C SER A 161 8.40 20.61 7.46
N GLU A 162 9.64 20.44 7.91
CA GLU A 162 10.23 19.10 8.14
C GLU A 162 9.70 18.43 9.42
N ASN A 163 8.47 18.76 9.82
CA ASN A 163 7.84 18.21 11.00
C ASN A 163 7.59 16.71 10.82
N THR A 164 7.93 15.95 11.86
CA THR A 164 7.58 14.53 11.92
C THR A 164 6.09 14.39 12.22
N LYS A 165 5.35 13.74 11.33
CA LYS A 165 3.94 13.41 11.50
C LYS A 165 3.73 11.91 11.66
N MET A 166 2.65 11.55 12.34
CA MET A 166 2.13 10.19 12.31
C MET A 166 1.51 9.98 10.93
N ASN A 167 2.06 9.07 10.13
CA ASN A 167 1.54 8.79 8.80
C ASN A 167 0.63 7.56 8.77
N LYS A 168 0.89 6.55 9.60
CA LYS A 168 -0.03 5.43 9.86
C LYS A 168 0.11 5.01 11.31
N ALA A 169 -1.01 4.67 11.95
CA ALA A 169 -1.03 4.20 13.33
C ALA A 169 -2.28 3.37 13.57
N TYR A 170 -2.15 2.04 13.60
CA TYR A 170 -3.29 1.15 13.84
C TYR A 170 -2.91 -0.07 14.67
N GLY A 171 -3.90 -0.63 15.35
CA GLY A 171 -3.83 -1.91 16.02
C GLY A 171 -4.73 -2.94 15.34
N TRP A 172 -4.41 -4.22 15.50
CA TRP A 172 -5.25 -5.31 15.03
C TRP A 172 -5.42 -6.40 16.08
N TRP A 173 -6.52 -7.13 15.96
CA TRP A 173 -6.84 -8.31 16.75
C TRP A 173 -7.40 -9.40 15.86
N LYS A 174 -6.62 -10.49 15.69
CA LYS A 174 -7.09 -11.72 15.06
C LYS A 174 -7.67 -12.64 16.11
N PHE A 175 -8.96 -12.51 16.32
CA PHE A 175 -9.72 -13.30 17.29
C PHE A 175 -10.09 -14.69 16.77
N ALA A 176 -9.99 -14.91 15.45
CA ALA A 176 -10.18 -16.21 14.81
C ALA A 176 -9.25 -16.37 13.60
N PRO A 177 -9.03 -17.59 13.08
CA PRO A 177 -8.08 -17.84 11.98
C PRO A 177 -8.34 -17.03 10.70
N GLU A 178 -9.61 -16.73 10.43
CA GLU A 178 -10.06 -16.05 9.21
C GLU A 178 -10.58 -14.63 9.49
N TRP A 179 -10.59 -14.17 10.75
CA TRP A 179 -11.19 -12.89 11.12
C TRP A 179 -10.21 -11.98 11.85
N GLU A 180 -10.20 -10.72 11.44
CA GLU A 180 -9.40 -9.66 12.02
C GLU A 180 -10.25 -8.41 12.25
N LEU A 181 -10.11 -7.81 13.43
CA LEU A 181 -10.58 -6.46 13.71
C LEU A 181 -9.38 -5.51 13.74
N MET A 182 -9.43 -4.44 12.95
CA MET A 182 -8.43 -3.38 12.92
C MET A 182 -9.06 -2.06 13.38
N ALA A 183 -8.31 -1.24 14.12
CA ALA A 183 -8.70 0.13 14.45
C ALA A 183 -7.50 1.08 14.41
N GLY A 184 -7.69 2.26 13.83
CA GLY A 184 -6.71 3.33 13.77
C GLY A 184 -6.64 4.01 12.40
N TYR A 185 -5.50 4.63 12.11
CA TYR A 185 -5.24 5.43 10.93
C TYR A 185 -4.45 4.64 9.87
N ASN A 186 -5.10 4.31 8.74
CA ASN A 186 -4.54 3.51 7.64
C ASN A 186 -5.23 3.87 6.30
N ASP A 187 -4.72 3.36 5.16
CA ASP A 187 -5.38 3.52 3.85
C ASP A 187 -6.86 3.14 3.96
N ASN A 188 -7.75 3.92 3.35
CA ASN A 188 -9.20 3.70 3.37
C ASN A 188 -9.57 2.27 2.94
N THR A 189 -10.69 1.75 3.43
CA THR A 189 -11.12 0.37 3.17
C THR A 189 -11.52 0.18 1.73
N GLY A 190 -12.08 1.22 1.11
CA GLY A 190 -12.40 1.28 -0.30
C GLY A 190 -11.20 1.49 -1.21
N ALA A 191 -9.96 1.50 -0.70
CA ALA A 191 -8.77 1.63 -1.52
C ALA A 191 -8.74 0.59 -2.65
N LEU A 192 -8.49 1.06 -3.88
CA LEU A 192 -8.23 0.20 -5.01
C LEU A 192 -6.80 -0.37 -4.86
N GLN A 193 -6.72 -1.63 -4.45
CA GLN A 193 -5.48 -2.39 -4.31
C GLN A 193 -4.94 -2.89 -5.66
N VAL A 194 -5.31 -2.17 -6.72
CA VAL A 194 -5.14 -2.41 -8.14
C VAL A 194 -5.02 -1.05 -8.82
N GLY A 195 -4.74 -1.02 -10.12
CA GLY A 195 -4.41 0.22 -10.82
C GLY A 195 -2.95 0.62 -10.66
N TRP A 196 -2.58 1.74 -11.28
CA TRP A 196 -1.19 2.20 -11.35
C TRP A 196 -0.74 2.90 -10.05
N ASP A 197 -1.57 3.74 -9.42
CA ASP A 197 -1.25 4.40 -8.14
C ASP A 197 -0.87 3.40 -7.05
N TRP A 198 -1.62 2.28 -6.94
CA TRP A 198 -1.38 1.30 -5.89
C TRP A 198 -0.15 0.42 -6.12
N LEU A 199 0.02 -0.09 -7.34
CA LEU A 199 1.02 -1.12 -7.62
C LEU A 199 2.32 -0.59 -8.21
N ALA A 200 2.31 0.62 -8.77
CA ALA A 200 3.46 1.29 -9.36
C ALA A 200 3.67 2.65 -8.66
N ALA A 201 3.86 3.73 -9.42
CA ALA A 201 4.06 5.08 -8.91
C ALA A 201 5.12 5.16 -7.78
N THR A 202 6.20 4.36 -7.86
CA THR A 202 7.20 4.29 -6.77
C THR A 202 7.97 5.60 -6.57
N GLY A 203 8.04 6.42 -7.63
CA GLY A 203 8.80 7.67 -7.69
C GLY A 203 8.23 8.76 -6.77
N PRO A 204 9.06 9.76 -6.41
CA PRO A 204 8.64 10.90 -5.60
C PRO A 204 8.01 12.01 -6.46
N VAL A 205 7.21 11.63 -7.46
CA VAL A 205 6.53 12.54 -8.38
C VAL A 205 5.02 12.35 -8.26
N ALA A 206 4.25 13.27 -8.85
CA ALA A 206 2.81 13.19 -8.90
C ALA A 206 2.34 11.82 -9.44
N SER A 207 1.22 11.37 -8.91
CA SER A 207 0.52 10.16 -9.37
C SER A 207 -0.73 10.55 -10.17
N PHE A 208 -1.48 9.58 -10.70
CA PHE A 208 -2.66 9.84 -11.53
C PHE A 208 -3.66 8.69 -11.50
N GLY A 209 -4.92 9.03 -11.78
CA GLY A 209 -6.05 8.13 -11.61
C GLY A 209 -6.49 8.05 -10.15
N PRO A 210 -7.30 7.04 -9.77
CA PRO A 210 -7.88 6.98 -8.43
C PRO A 210 -6.81 6.93 -7.34
N SER A 211 -6.87 7.85 -6.39
CA SER A 211 -6.00 7.83 -5.21
C SER A 211 -6.54 6.90 -4.12
N ASN A 212 -5.74 6.74 -3.07
CA ASN A 212 -6.08 5.94 -1.89
C ASN A 212 -5.61 6.70 -0.64
N PRO A 213 -6.44 7.61 -0.11
CA PRO A 213 -6.11 8.39 1.07
C PRO A 213 -6.08 7.51 2.33
N ILE A 214 -5.46 8.05 3.37
CA ILE A 214 -5.38 7.44 4.69
C ILE A 214 -6.50 8.04 5.53
N ASN A 215 -7.24 7.20 6.25
CA ASN A 215 -8.37 7.62 7.09
C ASN A 215 -8.38 6.83 8.41
N GLU A 216 -8.93 7.45 9.45
CA GLU A 216 -9.26 6.86 10.74
C GLU A 216 -10.44 5.91 10.59
N GLN A 217 -10.30 4.67 11.08
CA GLN A 217 -11.28 3.63 10.78
C GLN A 217 -11.32 2.51 11.82
N MET A 218 -12.45 1.80 11.81
CA MET A 218 -12.62 0.50 12.45
C MET A 218 -13.08 -0.52 11.41
N ARG A 219 -12.21 -1.48 11.09
CA ARG A 219 -12.39 -2.42 9.98
C ARG A 219 -12.51 -3.86 10.48
N LEU A 220 -13.55 -4.56 10.04
CA LEU A 220 -13.67 -6.01 10.18
C LEU A 220 -13.30 -6.67 8.86
N THR A 221 -12.27 -7.52 8.89
CA THR A 221 -11.78 -8.25 7.71
C THR A 221 -11.99 -9.73 7.89
N TYR A 222 -12.46 -10.39 6.84
CA TYR A 222 -12.47 -11.83 6.69
C TYR A 222 -11.54 -12.26 5.55
N SER A 223 -10.71 -13.26 5.78
CA SER A 223 -9.79 -13.78 4.77
C SER A 223 -9.71 -15.31 4.86
N SER A 224 -10.05 -15.99 3.75
CA SER A 224 -9.97 -17.44 3.63
C SER A 224 -9.43 -17.83 2.26
N GLY A 225 -8.21 -18.38 2.25
CA GLY A 225 -7.48 -18.68 1.02
C GLY A 225 -7.31 -17.41 0.15
N PRO A 226 -7.65 -17.46 -1.15
CA PRO A 226 -7.53 -16.30 -2.03
C PRO A 226 -8.64 -15.26 -1.84
N LEU A 227 -9.71 -15.57 -1.11
CA LEU A 227 -10.86 -14.68 -0.94
C LEU A 227 -10.67 -13.82 0.31
N SER A 228 -10.90 -12.53 0.20
CA SER A 228 -10.96 -11.59 1.32
C SER A 228 -12.12 -10.61 1.14
N PHE A 229 -12.75 -10.23 2.24
CA PHE A 229 -13.66 -9.09 2.26
C PHE A 229 -13.41 -8.27 3.53
N ALA A 230 -13.70 -6.98 3.46
CA ALA A 230 -13.78 -6.15 4.65
C ALA A 230 -14.93 -5.16 4.57
N ILE A 231 -15.37 -4.73 5.75
CA ILE A 231 -16.24 -3.60 5.95
C ILE A 231 -15.66 -2.74 7.07
N ALA A 232 -15.73 -1.43 6.91
CA ALA A 232 -15.29 -0.48 7.91
C ALA A 232 -16.30 0.65 8.07
N VAL A 233 -16.25 1.24 9.26
CA VAL A 233 -16.69 2.61 9.49
C VAL A 233 -15.45 3.49 9.52
N GLU A 234 -15.44 4.57 8.75
CA GLU A 234 -14.32 5.51 8.67
C GLU A 234 -14.78 6.93 8.96
N ASP A 235 -13.85 7.79 9.36
CA ASP A 235 -14.16 9.20 9.60
C ASP A 235 -14.73 9.83 8.33
N ALA A 236 -15.71 10.71 8.50
CA ALA A 236 -16.39 11.33 7.36
C ALA A 236 -15.42 12.20 6.57
N ASP A 237 -15.59 12.24 5.25
CA ASP A 237 -14.82 13.18 4.43
C ASP A 237 -15.20 14.62 4.84
N ASN A 238 -14.22 15.53 4.74
CA ASN A 238 -14.50 16.96 4.92
C ASN A 238 -15.41 17.44 3.77
N GLY A 239 -16.44 18.19 4.11
CA GLY A 239 -17.31 18.82 3.13
C GLY A 239 -16.67 20.10 2.58
N ILE A 240 -16.99 20.41 1.32
CA ILE A 240 -16.81 21.74 0.76
C ILE A 240 -18.21 22.20 0.33
N GLU A 241 -18.76 23.22 1.00
CA GLU A 241 -19.95 23.93 0.53
C GLU A 241 -19.49 25.12 -0.33
N ALA A 242 -19.19 24.90 -1.60
CA ALA A 242 -18.90 26.02 -2.49
C ALA A 242 -20.21 26.64 -3.01
N ASP A 243 -20.68 27.74 -2.40
CA ASP A 243 -21.64 28.61 -3.08
C ASP A 243 -20.92 29.37 -4.21
N PHE A 244 -21.18 28.98 -5.47
CA PHE A 244 -20.66 29.65 -6.66
C PHE A 244 -21.37 30.99 -6.93
N THR A 245 -21.40 31.88 -5.93
CA THR A 245 -21.89 33.23 -6.09
C THR A 245 -20.71 34.21 -6.00
N ASN A 246 -20.27 34.72 -7.16
CA ASN A 246 -19.15 35.66 -7.35
C ASN A 246 -17.70 35.10 -7.23
N GLY A 247 -17.48 33.79 -7.37
CA GLY A 247 -16.12 33.23 -7.46
C GLY A 247 -15.35 33.22 -6.13
N THR A 248 -16.07 33.18 -5.01
CA THR A 248 -15.53 33.02 -3.65
C THR A 248 -16.20 31.82 -3.00
N ILE A 249 -15.42 30.94 -2.36
CA ILE A 249 -15.94 29.81 -1.58
C ILE A 249 -16.39 30.36 -0.22
N GLU A 250 -17.71 30.28 0.10
CA GLU A 250 -18.19 30.44 1.49
C GLU A 250 -17.89 29.15 2.24
N ASP A 251 -16.69 29.12 2.82
CA ASP A 251 -16.05 27.95 3.39
C ASP A 251 -16.63 27.59 4.77
N ASP A 252 -17.39 26.50 4.86
CA ASP A 252 -17.66 25.81 6.13
C ASP A 252 -16.90 24.48 6.11
N PHE A 253 -15.66 24.48 6.60
CA PHE A 253 -14.92 23.25 6.90
C PHE A 253 -15.63 22.50 8.04
N GLY A 254 -16.57 21.64 7.67
CA GLY A 254 -17.24 20.72 8.56
C GLY A 254 -17.15 19.29 8.04
N ASP A 255 -17.21 18.33 8.95
CA ASP A 255 -17.45 16.93 8.59
C ASP A 255 -18.76 16.87 7.79
N LYS A 256 -18.79 16.19 6.63
CA LYS A 256 -20.02 16.07 5.82
C LYS A 256 -21.21 15.48 6.57
N SER A 257 -20.95 14.76 7.66
CA SER A 257 -21.99 14.16 8.49
C SER A 257 -21.46 13.83 9.89
N ASP A 258 -22.36 13.89 10.88
CA ASP A 258 -22.10 13.40 12.25
C ASP A 258 -21.94 11.87 12.34
N LEU A 259 -22.26 11.15 11.26
CA LEU A 259 -22.09 9.70 11.13
C LEU A 259 -20.83 9.37 10.30
N PRO A 260 -20.06 8.34 10.73
CA PRO A 260 -18.94 7.85 9.94
C PRO A 260 -19.42 7.27 8.61
N ASN A 261 -18.58 7.37 7.57
CA ASN A 261 -18.85 6.69 6.31
C ASN A 261 -18.67 5.18 6.44
N VAL A 262 -19.25 4.45 5.48
CA VAL A 262 -19.13 3.00 5.39
C VAL A 262 -18.39 2.66 4.11
N GLN A 263 -17.26 1.96 4.26
CA GLN A 263 -16.47 1.48 3.13
C GLN A 263 -16.31 -0.03 3.19
N SER A 264 -16.22 -0.65 2.02
CA SER A 264 -16.07 -2.10 1.91
C SER A 264 -15.27 -2.51 0.69
N TYR A 265 -14.70 -3.72 0.75
CA TYR A 265 -14.15 -4.39 -0.41
C TYR A 265 -14.47 -5.88 -0.42
N LEU A 266 -14.53 -6.43 -1.61
CA LEU A 266 -14.44 -7.86 -1.89
C LEU A 266 -13.27 -8.07 -2.85
N MET A 267 -12.34 -8.95 -2.47
CA MET A 267 -11.13 -9.22 -3.22
C MET A 267 -10.92 -10.72 -3.38
N TYR A 268 -10.50 -11.11 -4.58
CA TYR A 268 -9.92 -12.41 -4.85
C TYR A 268 -8.47 -12.18 -5.28
N SER A 269 -7.51 -12.69 -4.52
CA SER A 269 -6.07 -12.53 -4.79
C SER A 269 -5.35 -13.87 -4.76
N SER A 270 -4.52 -14.09 -5.77
CA SER A 270 -3.67 -15.25 -5.98
C SER A 270 -2.38 -14.81 -6.67
N ASP A 271 -1.38 -15.71 -6.74
CA ASP A 271 -0.06 -15.39 -7.30
C ASP A 271 -0.11 -14.77 -8.71
N ALA A 272 -1.04 -15.21 -9.56
CA ALA A 272 -1.14 -14.75 -10.94
C ALA A 272 -2.25 -13.72 -11.18
N PHE A 273 -3.18 -13.55 -10.24
CA PHE A 273 -4.38 -12.75 -10.45
C PHE A 273 -4.89 -12.14 -9.15
N THR A 274 -5.13 -10.84 -9.17
CA THR A 274 -5.90 -10.14 -8.14
C THR A 274 -7.07 -9.42 -8.81
N GLY A 275 -8.26 -9.54 -8.25
CA GLY A 275 -9.46 -8.81 -8.68
C GLY A 275 -10.18 -8.27 -7.45
N GLN A 276 -10.69 -7.05 -7.55
CA GLN A 276 -11.31 -6.35 -6.43
C GLN A 276 -12.54 -5.57 -6.89
N ILE A 277 -13.52 -5.47 -6.00
CA ILE A 277 -14.62 -4.53 -6.06
C ILE A 277 -14.66 -3.80 -4.72
N VAL A 278 -14.88 -2.50 -4.75
CA VAL A 278 -14.96 -1.62 -3.59
C VAL A 278 -16.24 -0.80 -3.63
N GLY A 279 -16.69 -0.36 -2.46
CA GLY A 279 -17.84 0.53 -2.34
C GLY A 279 -17.72 1.44 -1.14
N LEU A 280 -18.22 2.66 -1.30
CA LEU A 280 -18.32 3.71 -0.30
C LEU A 280 -19.76 4.21 -0.26
N TYR A 281 -20.25 4.48 0.94
CA TYR A 281 -21.48 5.22 1.17
C TYR A 281 -21.27 6.13 2.39
N GLN A 282 -21.69 7.37 2.27
CA GLN A 282 -21.67 8.35 3.33
C GLN A 282 -22.99 9.12 3.31
N LYS A 283 -23.54 9.36 4.50
CA LYS A 283 -24.67 10.28 4.60
C LYS A 283 -24.13 11.70 4.44
N ASP A 284 -24.80 12.53 3.65
CA ASP A 284 -24.42 13.94 3.53
C ASP A 284 -25.48 14.80 4.22
N ASP A 285 -25.05 15.69 5.12
CA ASP A 285 -25.89 16.70 5.77
C ASP A 285 -25.70 18.11 5.17
N ILE A 286 -24.77 18.27 4.22
CA ILE A 286 -24.44 19.50 3.50
C ILE A 286 -25.05 19.47 2.09
N GLY A 287 -24.91 18.35 1.37
CA GLY A 287 -25.43 18.14 0.01
C GLY A 287 -26.93 17.83 -0.08
N ASP A 288 -27.43 17.78 -1.32
CA ASP A 288 -28.81 17.40 -1.64
C ASP A 288 -29.01 15.87 -1.60
N ASN A 289 -27.93 15.09 -1.76
CA ASN A 289 -27.94 13.62 -1.80
C ASN A 289 -26.87 13.01 -0.88
N ASP A 290 -27.02 11.72 -0.56
CA ASP A 290 -25.95 10.96 0.12
C ASP A 290 -24.78 10.67 -0.85
N ASP A 291 -23.54 10.78 -0.37
CA ASP A 291 -22.35 10.46 -1.17
C ASP A 291 -22.17 8.94 -1.35
N TRP A 292 -21.63 8.56 -2.49
CA TRP A 292 -21.35 7.17 -2.78
C TRP A 292 -20.25 7.02 -3.82
N ALA A 293 -19.57 5.87 -3.80
CA ALA A 293 -18.70 5.48 -4.89
C ALA A 293 -18.68 3.95 -5.03
N ILE A 294 -18.50 3.50 -6.26
CA ILE A 294 -18.26 2.10 -6.59
C ILE A 294 -17.07 1.99 -7.52
N GLY A 295 -16.17 1.07 -7.20
CA GLY A 295 -14.96 0.88 -7.97
C GLY A 295 -14.55 -0.58 -8.02
N GLY A 296 -13.51 -0.82 -8.79
CA GLY A 296 -12.90 -2.12 -8.86
C GLY A 296 -11.82 -2.18 -9.92
N GLY A 297 -11.19 -3.33 -10.02
CA GLY A 297 -10.13 -3.53 -10.97
C GLY A 297 -9.51 -4.90 -10.86
N ALA A 298 -8.45 -5.10 -11.63
CA ALA A 298 -7.73 -6.34 -11.67
C ALA A 298 -6.25 -6.13 -11.97
N THR A 299 -5.47 -7.08 -11.48
CA THR A 299 -4.06 -7.24 -11.76
C THR A 299 -3.82 -8.66 -12.24
N VAL A 300 -3.10 -8.79 -13.35
CA VAL A 300 -2.78 -10.08 -13.98
C VAL A 300 -1.27 -10.18 -14.14
N GLY A 301 -0.67 -11.21 -13.54
CA GLY A 301 0.70 -11.62 -13.81
C GLY A 301 0.79 -12.40 -15.12
N LEU A 302 1.65 -11.95 -16.02
CA LEU A 302 1.97 -12.61 -17.29
C LEU A 302 3.35 -13.25 -17.18
N GLY A 303 3.41 -14.38 -16.48
CA GLY A 303 4.66 -15.02 -16.09
C GLY A 303 5.40 -14.23 -15.02
N GLU A 304 6.73 -14.37 -14.97
CA GLU A 304 7.58 -13.71 -13.96
C GLU A 304 8.03 -12.29 -14.38
N MET A 305 7.90 -11.97 -15.67
CA MET A 305 8.47 -10.74 -16.23
C MET A 305 7.49 -9.58 -16.28
N PHE A 306 6.18 -9.82 -16.43
CA PHE A 306 5.21 -8.76 -16.68
C PHE A 306 4.01 -8.86 -15.75
N GLN A 307 3.53 -7.71 -15.32
CA GLN A 307 2.28 -7.57 -14.58
C GLN A 307 1.48 -6.42 -15.20
N LEU A 308 0.22 -6.70 -15.53
CA LEU A 308 -0.74 -5.71 -16.00
C LEU A 308 -1.68 -5.38 -14.87
N THR A 309 -2.00 -4.11 -14.68
CA THR A 309 -2.91 -3.65 -13.64
C THR A 309 -3.87 -2.60 -14.18
N ALA A 310 -5.11 -2.66 -13.76
CA ALA A 310 -6.13 -1.66 -14.08
C ALA A 310 -7.09 -1.49 -12.91
N GLY A 311 -7.54 -0.28 -12.66
CA GLY A 311 -8.56 0.05 -11.66
C GLY A 311 -9.36 1.27 -12.11
N ALA A 312 -10.63 1.30 -11.74
CA ALA A 312 -11.50 2.45 -11.98
C ALA A 312 -12.54 2.58 -10.87
N VAL A 313 -13.04 3.81 -10.71
CA VAL A 313 -14.07 4.18 -9.75
C VAL A 313 -15.00 5.20 -10.40
N TYR A 314 -16.26 5.16 -10.01
CA TYR A 314 -17.28 6.16 -10.33
C TYR A 314 -18.07 6.44 -9.05
N GLY A 315 -18.41 7.70 -8.83
CA GLY A 315 -19.11 8.10 -7.62
C GLY A 315 -19.53 9.55 -7.67
N GLU A 316 -20.04 10.01 -6.54
CA GLU A 316 -20.59 11.34 -6.33
C GLU A 316 -20.18 11.82 -4.93
N GLY A 317 -19.76 13.08 -4.84
CA GLY A 317 -19.63 13.82 -3.59
C GLY A 317 -18.52 13.38 -2.63
N THR A 318 -17.64 12.46 -3.03
CA THR A 318 -16.52 12.00 -2.18
C THR A 318 -15.15 12.36 -2.75
N ALA A 319 -14.26 12.82 -1.87
CA ALA A 319 -12.84 13.03 -2.19
C ALA A 319 -11.97 11.79 -1.91
N SER A 320 -12.56 10.68 -1.46
CA SER A 320 -11.86 9.44 -1.10
C SER A 320 -11.06 8.80 -2.25
N TYR A 321 -11.21 9.27 -3.48
CA TYR A 321 -10.47 8.80 -4.66
C TYR A 321 -9.80 9.94 -5.45
N ALA A 322 -9.85 11.18 -4.94
CA ALA A 322 -9.29 12.38 -5.55
C ALA A 322 -7.76 12.36 -5.52
N ASN A 323 -7.10 12.60 -6.66
CA ASN A 323 -5.64 12.55 -6.76
C ASN A 323 -5.07 13.90 -7.21
N ASN A 324 -5.37 14.29 -8.44
CA ASN A 324 -5.01 15.57 -9.03
C ASN A 324 -6.20 16.52 -9.04
N LEU A 325 -7.41 15.96 -9.17
CA LEU A 325 -8.68 16.67 -9.07
C LEU A 325 -9.52 16.08 -7.95
N GLY A 326 -10.40 16.90 -7.37
CA GLY A 326 -11.36 16.51 -6.34
C GLY A 326 -12.66 17.31 -6.49
N PRO A 327 -13.73 16.93 -5.77
CA PRO A 327 -15.01 17.61 -5.87
C PRO A 327 -14.92 19.05 -5.38
N LEU A 328 -15.50 19.99 -6.14
CA LEU A 328 -15.73 21.38 -5.76
C LEU A 328 -17.14 21.62 -5.24
N THR A 329 -18.06 20.68 -5.46
CA THR A 329 -19.44 20.74 -4.94
C THR A 329 -19.75 19.51 -4.08
N SER A 330 -20.71 19.64 -3.14
CA SER A 330 -21.12 18.56 -2.24
C SER A 330 -21.53 17.29 -3.00
N ASP A 331 -22.22 17.43 -4.13
CA ASP A 331 -22.85 16.35 -4.90
C ASP A 331 -22.21 16.19 -6.30
N GLU A 332 -20.90 16.42 -6.40
CA GLU A 332 -20.22 16.36 -7.70
C GLU A 332 -19.98 14.92 -8.17
N GLU A 333 -20.46 14.59 -9.36
CA GLU A 333 -20.17 13.31 -10.01
C GLU A 333 -18.74 13.27 -10.57
N PHE A 334 -18.11 12.10 -10.48
CA PHE A 334 -16.78 11.87 -11.02
C PHE A 334 -16.56 10.44 -11.47
N TRP A 335 -15.66 10.25 -12.44
CA TRP A 335 -15.02 8.96 -12.66
C TRP A 335 -13.51 9.10 -12.76
N ALA A 336 -12.81 8.09 -12.27
CA ALA A 336 -11.37 8.00 -12.40
C ALA A 336 -10.95 6.58 -12.75
N GLY A 337 -9.87 6.45 -13.51
CA GLY A 337 -9.31 5.16 -13.88
C GLY A 337 -7.82 5.22 -14.12
N SER A 338 -7.13 4.09 -13.89
CA SER A 338 -5.72 3.96 -14.25
C SER A 338 -5.41 2.56 -14.77
N VAL A 339 -4.43 2.50 -15.67
CA VAL A 339 -3.85 1.26 -16.20
C VAL A 339 -2.33 1.35 -16.11
N GLY A 340 -1.69 0.26 -15.71
CA GLY A 340 -0.26 0.17 -15.55
C GLY A 340 0.32 -1.14 -16.06
N VAL A 341 1.59 -1.07 -16.45
CA VAL A 341 2.45 -2.21 -16.76
C VAL A 341 3.67 -2.14 -15.86
N LEU A 342 3.96 -3.24 -15.18
CA LEU A 342 5.21 -3.46 -14.47
C LEU A 342 5.97 -4.56 -15.20
N ALA A 343 7.25 -4.31 -15.45
CA ALA A 343 8.12 -5.26 -16.13
C ALA A 343 9.44 -5.44 -15.36
N ASN A 344 9.73 -6.68 -14.96
CA ASN A 344 11.04 -7.05 -14.43
C ASN A 344 11.99 -7.26 -15.61
N LEU A 345 12.88 -6.29 -15.85
CA LEU A 345 13.86 -6.34 -16.93
C LEU A 345 15.04 -7.27 -16.59
N SER A 346 15.33 -7.41 -15.29
CA SER A 346 16.29 -8.35 -14.69
C SER A 346 15.88 -8.66 -13.24
N GLU A 347 16.64 -9.49 -12.54
CA GLU A 347 16.42 -9.76 -11.09
C GLU A 347 16.43 -8.47 -10.26
N ASP A 348 17.31 -7.52 -10.60
CA ASP A 348 17.48 -6.27 -9.84
C ASP A 348 16.91 -5.02 -10.55
N THR A 349 16.26 -5.15 -11.71
CA THR A 349 15.82 -3.98 -12.49
C THR A 349 14.37 -4.13 -12.89
N ARG A 350 13.55 -3.12 -12.56
CA ARG A 350 12.15 -3.04 -12.98
C ARG A 350 11.82 -1.75 -13.71
N LEU A 351 10.85 -1.85 -14.59
CA LEU A 351 10.21 -0.77 -15.31
C LEU A 351 8.76 -0.66 -14.85
N GLU A 352 8.32 0.55 -14.56
CA GLU A 352 6.94 0.90 -14.26
C GLU A 352 6.47 1.89 -15.32
N LEU A 353 5.30 1.64 -15.94
CA LEU A 353 4.66 2.54 -16.89
C LEU A 353 3.16 2.58 -16.61
N GLY A 354 2.53 3.73 -16.78
CA GLY A 354 1.08 3.84 -16.63
C GLY A 354 0.48 5.07 -17.27
N VAL A 355 -0.84 5.02 -17.35
CA VAL A 355 -1.73 6.12 -17.74
C VAL A 355 -2.91 6.13 -16.78
N GLY A 356 -3.39 7.31 -16.45
CA GLY A 356 -4.61 7.48 -15.64
C GLY A 356 -5.39 8.69 -16.07
N TYR A 357 -6.67 8.68 -15.76
CA TYR A 357 -7.61 9.72 -16.12
C TYR A 357 -8.53 9.98 -14.93
N GLU A 358 -8.81 11.25 -14.69
CA GLU A 358 -9.74 11.76 -13.69
C GLU A 358 -10.65 12.77 -14.37
N ASP A 359 -11.95 12.70 -14.10
CA ASP A 359 -12.99 13.52 -14.73
C ASP A 359 -14.07 13.80 -13.70
N TYR A 360 -14.23 15.08 -13.42
CA TYR A 360 -15.14 15.66 -12.43
C TYR A 360 -15.99 16.69 -13.15
N ASP A 361 -17.30 16.65 -12.92
CA ASP A 361 -18.27 17.45 -13.69
C ASP A 361 -18.02 18.97 -13.63
N HIS A 362 -17.47 19.48 -12.51
CA HIS A 362 -17.13 20.88 -12.31
C HIS A 362 -15.61 21.11 -12.22
N SER A 363 -14.85 20.20 -11.62
CA SER A 363 -13.39 20.35 -11.45
C SER A 363 -12.59 20.06 -12.71
N GLY A 364 -13.24 19.58 -13.77
CA GLY A 364 -12.62 19.34 -15.07
C GLY A 364 -11.94 17.98 -15.16
N THR A 365 -10.91 17.88 -16.00
CA THR A 365 -10.27 16.60 -16.32
C THR A 365 -8.75 16.64 -16.20
N ALA A 366 -8.15 15.52 -15.78
CA ALA A 366 -6.72 15.33 -15.70
C ALA A 366 -6.31 14.01 -16.37
N LEU A 367 -5.43 14.07 -17.36
CA LEU A 367 -4.86 12.91 -18.04
C LEU A 367 -3.38 12.77 -17.71
N GLY A 368 -3.04 11.77 -16.91
CA GLY A 368 -1.68 11.49 -16.47
C GLY A 368 -1.00 10.37 -17.25
N PHE A 369 0.28 10.54 -17.53
CA PHE A 369 1.19 9.50 -18.02
C PHE A 369 2.44 9.49 -17.17
N GLY A 370 2.99 8.32 -16.90
CA GLY A 370 4.21 8.28 -16.10
C GLY A 370 4.84 6.93 -16.01
N GLY A 371 6.02 6.93 -15.40
CA GLY A 371 6.79 5.73 -15.25
C GLY A 371 8.23 5.99 -14.82
N GLY A 372 8.94 4.90 -14.59
CA GLY A 372 10.33 4.95 -14.17
C GLY A 372 11.02 3.60 -14.30
N VAL A 373 12.34 3.67 -14.32
CA VAL A 373 13.22 2.51 -14.23
C VAL A 373 13.89 2.53 -12.87
N TYR A 374 13.80 1.42 -12.15
CA TYR A 374 14.36 1.24 -10.82
C TYR A 374 15.37 0.11 -10.84
N TRP A 375 16.49 0.33 -10.17
CA TRP A 375 17.56 -0.63 -10.01
C TRP A 375 17.88 -0.82 -8.53
N ASP A 376 17.86 -2.08 -8.10
CA ASP A 376 18.07 -2.54 -6.73
C ASP A 376 19.41 -3.29 -6.63
N PRO A 377 20.58 -2.62 -6.68
CA PRO A 377 21.89 -3.30 -6.64
C PRO A 377 22.09 -4.18 -5.40
N VAL A 378 21.43 -3.80 -4.30
CA VAL A 378 21.36 -4.53 -3.02
C VAL A 378 20.01 -4.21 -2.37
N SER A 379 19.59 -5.01 -1.40
CA SER A 379 18.29 -4.81 -0.73
C SER A 379 18.14 -3.44 -0.03
N GLN A 380 19.24 -2.90 0.49
CA GLN A 380 19.26 -1.64 1.21
C GLN A 380 19.21 -0.41 0.30
N VAL A 381 19.44 -0.55 -1.00
CA VAL A 381 19.60 0.58 -1.93
C VAL A 381 18.77 0.38 -3.17
N THR A 382 17.88 1.33 -3.47
CA THR A 382 17.26 1.47 -4.79
C THR A 382 17.75 2.77 -5.41
N LEU A 383 18.04 2.75 -6.71
CA LEU A 383 18.19 3.93 -7.54
C LEU A 383 17.05 3.96 -8.56
N GLY A 384 16.56 5.14 -8.90
CA GLY A 384 15.43 5.27 -9.81
C GLY A 384 15.52 6.54 -10.64
N VAL A 385 15.04 6.46 -11.87
CA VAL A 385 14.83 7.61 -12.75
C VAL A 385 13.48 7.47 -13.41
N GLY A 386 12.73 8.56 -13.52
CA GLY A 386 11.40 8.51 -14.09
C GLY A 386 10.82 9.89 -14.29
N ALA A 387 9.59 9.90 -14.79
CA ALA A 387 8.83 11.11 -15.01
C ALA A 387 7.33 10.85 -14.90
N THR A 388 6.60 11.91 -14.55
CA THR A 388 5.15 12.01 -14.66
C THR A 388 4.82 13.26 -15.48
N TYR A 389 3.86 13.13 -16.38
CA TYR A 389 3.25 14.21 -17.14
C TYR A 389 1.74 14.20 -16.91
N ILE A 390 1.13 15.35 -16.62
CA ILE A 390 -0.31 15.49 -16.42
C ILE A 390 -0.83 16.65 -17.26
N ASP A 391 -1.82 16.35 -18.12
CA ASP A 391 -2.53 17.32 -18.95
C ASP A 391 -3.87 17.65 -18.28
N TYR A 392 -4.00 18.88 -17.79
CA TYR A 392 -5.22 19.39 -17.19
C TYR A 392 -6.08 20.09 -18.23
N LYS A 393 -7.40 19.87 -18.18
CA LYS A 393 -8.36 20.59 -19.05
C LYS A 393 -9.52 21.08 -18.25
N ASP A 394 -9.81 22.38 -18.41
CA ASP A 394 -10.84 23.10 -17.68
C ASP A 394 -10.73 22.84 -16.16
N ALA A 395 -9.50 22.68 -15.66
CA ALA A 395 -9.26 22.19 -14.32
C ALA A 395 -9.37 23.30 -13.28
N LEU A 396 -10.16 23.03 -12.26
CA LEU A 396 -10.41 23.93 -11.14
C LEU A 396 -10.06 23.18 -9.85
N VAL A 397 -9.27 23.82 -8.98
CA VAL A 397 -8.84 23.25 -7.71
C VAL A 397 -9.13 24.24 -6.59
N ALA A 398 -9.65 23.75 -5.46
CA ALA A 398 -9.80 24.58 -4.27
C ALA A 398 -8.42 24.79 -3.59
N ASP A 399 -7.99 26.04 -3.47
CA ASP A 399 -6.81 26.43 -2.67
C ASP A 399 -7.25 27.36 -1.52
N GLY A 400 -7.44 26.75 -0.35
CA GLY A 400 -8.05 27.42 0.79
C GLY A 400 -9.47 27.90 0.44
N ASN A 401 -9.69 29.22 0.51
CA ASN A 401 -10.99 29.86 0.27
C ASN A 401 -11.14 30.38 -1.18
N GLU A 402 -10.15 30.13 -2.03
CA GLU A 402 -10.13 30.56 -3.43
C GLU A 402 -10.20 29.34 -4.37
N ILE A 403 -10.79 29.52 -5.54
CA ILE A 403 -10.71 28.54 -6.62
C ILE A 403 -9.53 28.95 -7.49
N ASP A 404 -8.49 28.13 -7.51
CA ASP A 404 -7.41 28.28 -8.45
C ASP A 404 -7.78 27.66 -9.80
N VAL A 405 -7.46 28.40 -10.85
CA VAL A 405 -7.79 28.06 -12.22
C VAL A 405 -6.53 27.49 -12.86
N VAL A 406 -6.47 26.16 -12.94
CA VAL A 406 -5.41 25.42 -13.65
C VAL A 406 -5.86 25.28 -15.13
N ASP A 407 -6.08 26.41 -15.80
CA ASP A 407 -6.69 26.44 -17.14
C ASP A 407 -5.69 25.98 -18.21
N SER A 408 -5.86 24.73 -18.68
CA SER A 408 -5.13 24.12 -19.80
C SER A 408 -3.61 24.17 -19.67
N GLU A 409 -3.13 23.98 -18.45
CA GLU A 409 -1.72 23.85 -18.12
C GLU A 409 -1.32 22.38 -17.99
N ASP A 410 -0.07 22.08 -18.32
CA ASP A 410 0.53 20.78 -18.12
C ASP A 410 1.53 20.79 -16.97
N SER A 411 1.60 19.67 -16.26
CA SER A 411 2.61 19.41 -15.23
C SER A 411 3.58 18.37 -15.74
N LEU A 412 4.87 18.71 -15.85
CA LEU A 412 5.95 17.75 -16.05
C LEU A 412 6.83 17.67 -14.81
N GLN A 413 6.96 16.46 -14.28
CA GLN A 413 7.92 16.17 -13.22
C GLN A 413 8.90 15.09 -13.66
N VAL A 414 10.19 15.35 -13.54
CA VAL A 414 11.27 14.39 -13.84
C VAL A 414 12.13 14.21 -12.61
N PHE A 415 12.43 12.97 -12.24
CA PHE A 415 13.22 12.70 -11.04
C PHE A 415 14.41 11.79 -11.29
N PHE A 416 15.45 12.00 -10.49
CA PHE A 416 16.46 11.01 -10.16
C PHE A 416 16.47 10.80 -8.65
N GLY A 417 16.17 9.58 -8.21
CA GLY A 417 15.92 9.25 -6.82
C GLY A 417 16.83 8.15 -6.28
N THR A 418 17.01 8.18 -4.97
CA THR A 418 17.70 7.16 -4.18
C THR A 418 16.83 6.76 -3.00
N TRP A 419 16.81 5.48 -2.68
CA TRP A 419 16.13 4.91 -1.51
C TRP A 419 17.16 4.17 -0.68
N LEU A 420 17.43 4.65 0.53
CA LEU A 420 18.34 4.05 1.48
C LEU A 420 17.55 3.45 2.63
N ARG A 421 17.72 2.16 2.88
CA ARG A 421 16.99 1.42 3.92
C ARG A 421 17.95 0.92 4.97
N PHE A 422 17.55 1.00 6.23
CA PHE A 422 18.42 0.67 7.36
C PHE A 422 17.66 -0.04 8.52
N PRO A 423 18.41 -0.69 9.44
CA PRO A 423 17.89 -1.29 10.67
C PRO A 423 17.13 -0.30 11.57
#